data_AF-A0A7W1LEI5-F1
#
_entry.id   AF-A0A7W1LEI5-F1
#
_cell.length_a   1.000
_cell.length_b   1.000
_cell.length_c   1.000
_cell.angle_alpha   90.00
_cell.angle_beta   90.00
_cell.angle_gamma   90.00
#
_symmetry.space_group_name_H-M   'P 1'
#
loop_
_entity.id
_entity.type
_entity.pdbx_description
1 polymer ?
#
loop_
_entity_poly.entity_id
_entity_poly.type
_entity_poly.pdbx_seq_one_letter_code
_entity_poly.pdbx_strand_id
1 'polypeptide(L)'
;MQHDRPTPQELAEAVREFLQAEILPILDDHRLKFRTLVAINGLGIAERELGTATPAREEEWELARRIRAGNVPENAVALLKEQVAAKLRVSNPRHLAKYVDELH
;
A
#
# COMPACT_ATOMS: atom_id res chain seq x y z
N MET A 1 4.59 -18.71 28.85
CA MET A 1 4.78 -18.43 27.41
C MET A 1 3.88 -17.25 27.10
N GLN A 2 4.47 -16.08 26.87
CA GLN A 2 3.74 -14.86 26.56
C GLN A 2 3.25 -14.99 25.12
N HIS A 3 1.94 -15.15 24.91
CA HIS A 3 1.39 -15.11 23.55
C HIS A 3 1.62 -13.70 23.01
N ASP A 4 2.50 -13.58 22.03
CA ASP A 4 2.72 -12.31 21.35
C ASP A 4 1.43 -11.93 20.62
N ARG A 5 1.05 -10.65 20.70
CA ARG A 5 -0.18 -10.17 20.08
C ARG A 5 0.08 -10.06 18.57
N PRO A 6 -0.79 -10.59 17.70
CA PRO A 6 -0.57 -10.55 16.27
C PRO A 6 -0.48 -9.11 15.77
N THR A 7 0.46 -8.89 14.86
CA THR A 7 0.67 -7.62 14.17
C THR A 7 -0.51 -7.30 13.24
N PRO A 8 -0.74 -6.02 12.87
CA PRO A 8 -1.76 -5.67 11.89
C PRO A 8 -1.59 -6.38 10.55
N GLN A 9 -0.36 -6.66 10.14
CA GLN A 9 -0.06 -7.40 8.91
C GLN A 9 -0.49 -8.87 9.03
N GLU A 10 -0.13 -9.56 10.11
CA GLU A 10 -0.54 -10.96 10.34
C GLU A 10 -2.07 -11.09 10.46
N LEU A 11 -2.75 -10.09 11.06
CA LEU A 11 -4.21 -10.07 11.11
C LEU A 11 -4.83 -9.90 9.72
N ALA A 12 -4.29 -9.00 8.89
CA ALA A 12 -4.78 -8.80 7.54
C ALA A 12 -4.60 -10.06 6.68
N GLU A 13 -3.42 -10.68 6.76
CA GLU A 13 -3.10 -11.94 6.10
C GLU A 13 -4.05 -13.06 6.51
N ALA A 14 -4.23 -13.28 7.82
CA ALA A 14 -5.12 -14.31 8.34
C ALA A 14 -6.57 -14.12 7.86
N VAL A 15 -7.07 -12.88 7.86
CA VAL A 15 -8.42 -12.58 7.34
C VAL A 15 -8.50 -12.84 5.84
N ARG A 16 -7.47 -12.44 5.07
CA ARG A 16 -7.42 -12.66 3.62
C ARG A 16 -7.44 -14.15 3.29
N GLU A 17 -6.63 -14.95 3.98
CA GLU A 17 -6.57 -16.41 3.80
C GLU A 17 -7.91 -17.06 4.15
N PHE A 18 -8.52 -16.70 5.28
CA PHE A 18 -9.84 -17.18 5.66
C PHE A 18 -10.91 -16.89 4.59
N LEU A 19 -10.95 -15.64 4.11
CA LEU A 19 -11.90 -15.25 3.07
C LEU A 19 -11.67 -16.04 1.77
N GLN A 20 -10.43 -16.35 1.42
CA GLN A 20 -10.07 -17.03 0.19
C GLN A 20 -10.28 -18.55 0.26
N ALA A 21 -9.90 -19.17 1.37
CA ALA A 21 -9.90 -20.63 1.54
C ALA A 21 -11.24 -21.18 2.03
N GLU A 22 -11.95 -20.43 2.88
CA GLU A 22 -13.16 -20.93 3.54
C GLU A 22 -14.43 -20.25 3.02
N ILE A 23 -14.40 -18.93 2.83
CA ILE A 23 -15.61 -18.19 2.45
C ILE A 23 -15.86 -18.22 0.94
N LEU A 24 -14.88 -17.85 0.12
CA LEU A 24 -15.07 -17.73 -1.32
C LEU A 24 -15.62 -19.02 -1.99
N PRO A 25 -15.17 -20.24 -1.63
CA PRO A 25 -15.66 -21.46 -2.26
C PRO A 25 -17.13 -21.79 -1.97
N ILE A 26 -17.68 -21.34 -0.83
CA ILE A 26 -19.05 -21.67 -0.40
C ILE A 26 -20.07 -20.61 -0.81
N LEU A 27 -19.64 -19.50 -1.39
CA LEU A 27 -20.57 -18.51 -1.93
C LEU A 27 -21.21 -19.07 -3.20
N ASP A 28 -22.50 -18.81 -3.39
CA ASP A 28 -23.20 -19.16 -4.64
C ASP A 28 -23.62 -17.91 -5.42
N ASP A 29 -23.96 -16.83 -4.71
CA ASP A 29 -24.35 -15.56 -5.32
C ASP A 29 -23.15 -14.88 -6.00
N HIS A 30 -23.31 -14.59 -7.30
CA HIS A 30 -22.26 -13.99 -8.13
C HIS A 30 -21.84 -12.59 -7.67
N ARG A 31 -22.78 -11.77 -7.19
CA ARG A 31 -22.48 -10.41 -6.72
C ARG A 31 -21.70 -10.44 -5.41
N LEU A 32 -22.03 -11.39 -4.53
CA LEU A 32 -21.33 -11.62 -3.27
C LEU A 32 -19.93 -12.18 -3.53
N LYS A 33 -19.77 -13.16 -4.42
CA LYS A 33 -18.45 -13.64 -4.88
C LYS A 33 -17.56 -12.50 -5.35
N PHE A 34 -18.09 -11.64 -6.23
CA PHE A 34 -17.35 -10.50 -6.75
C PHE A 34 -16.91 -9.55 -5.64
N ARG A 35 -17.81 -9.20 -4.72
CA ARG A 35 -17.48 -8.33 -3.56
C ARG A 35 -16.41 -8.95 -2.65
N THR A 36 -16.46 -10.26 -2.42
CA THR A 36 -15.45 -10.98 -1.63
C THR A 36 -14.09 -10.95 -2.32
N LEU A 37 -14.04 -11.15 -3.64
CA LEU A 37 -12.80 -11.00 -4.41
C LEU A 37 -12.23 -9.58 -4.31
N VAL A 38 -13.10 -8.55 -4.38
CA VAL A 38 -12.68 -7.15 -4.19
C VAL A 38 -12.10 -6.93 -2.79
N ALA A 39 -12.73 -7.49 -1.76
CA ALA A 39 -12.23 -7.39 -0.38
C ALA A 39 -10.87 -8.09 -0.20
N ILE A 40 -10.72 -9.32 -0.71
CA ILE A 40 -9.45 -10.09 -0.70
C ILE A 40 -8.34 -9.29 -1.39
N ASN A 41 -8.64 -8.69 -2.55
CA ASN A 41 -7.68 -7.87 -3.27
C ASN A 41 -7.30 -6.59 -2.51
N GLY A 42 -8.28 -5.94 -1.87
CA GLY A 42 -8.07 -4.77 -1.02
C GLY A 42 -7.19 -5.09 0.20
N LEU A 43 -7.43 -6.23 0.86
CA LEU A 43 -6.59 -6.73 1.96
C LEU A 43 -5.16 -6.98 1.51
N GLY A 44 -4.96 -7.60 0.33
CA GLY A 44 -3.62 -7.79 -0.21
C GLY A 44 -2.86 -6.48 -0.51
N ILE A 45 -3.57 -5.39 -0.84
CA ILE A 45 -2.95 -4.05 -0.95
C ILE A 45 -2.56 -3.54 0.44
N ALA A 46 -3.48 -3.61 1.41
CA ALA A 46 -3.22 -3.17 2.77
C ALA A 46 -2.06 -3.94 3.43
N GLU A 47 -1.95 -5.26 3.22
CA GLU A 47 -0.82 -6.08 3.68
C GLU A 47 0.52 -5.56 3.14
N ARG A 48 0.59 -5.25 1.84
CA ARG A 48 1.81 -4.70 1.23
C ARG A 48 2.15 -3.33 1.80
N GLU A 49 1.15 -2.49 2.06
CA GLU A 49 1.36 -1.19 2.69
C GLU A 49 1.82 -1.32 4.14
N LEU A 50 1.24 -2.24 4.92
CA LEU A 50 1.63 -2.49 6.31
C LEU A 50 3.06 -3.03 6.43
N GLY A 51 3.47 -3.92 5.52
CA GLY A 51 4.84 -4.45 5.48
C GLY A 51 5.89 -3.45 4.97
N THR A 52 5.46 -2.34 4.34
CA THR A 52 6.34 -1.29 3.81
C THR A 52 6.17 0.07 4.45
N ALA A 53 5.25 0.20 5.41
CA ALA A 53 5.02 1.40 6.23
C ALA A 53 6.28 1.66 7.06
N THR A 54 7.29 2.22 6.41
CA THR A 54 8.32 3.00 7.05
C THR A 54 7.56 4.09 7.79
N PRO A 55 7.67 4.21 9.12
CA PRO A 55 7.05 5.35 9.81
C PRO A 55 7.47 6.59 9.05
N ALA A 56 6.50 7.35 8.55
CA ALA A 56 6.75 8.52 7.71
C ALA A 56 7.83 9.35 8.41
N ARG A 57 9.03 9.36 7.81
CA ARG A 57 10.22 9.89 8.48
C ARG A 57 9.93 11.34 8.82
N GLU A 58 10.47 11.83 9.93
CA GLU A 58 10.30 13.23 10.34
C GLU A 58 10.64 14.21 9.18
N GLU A 59 11.58 13.81 8.32
CA GLU A 59 11.96 14.42 7.04
C GLU A 59 10.81 14.55 6.02
N GLU A 60 9.92 13.55 5.93
CA GLU A 60 8.76 13.55 5.03
C GLU A 60 7.70 14.56 5.45
N TRP A 61 7.44 14.63 6.76
CA TRP A 61 6.52 15.60 7.34
C TRP A 61 7.04 17.02 7.21
N GLU A 62 8.33 17.21 7.46
CA GLU A 62 9.00 18.51 7.33
C GLU A 62 9.06 18.96 5.87
N LEU A 63 9.33 18.06 4.92
CA LEU A 63 9.27 18.37 3.48
C LEU A 63 7.86 18.79 3.06
N ALA A 64 6.83 18.05 3.47
CA ALA A 64 5.44 18.38 3.16
C ALA A 64 5.01 19.72 3.81
N ARG A 65 5.50 20.01 5.02
CA ARG A 65 5.28 21.28 5.70
C ARG A 65 5.92 22.44 4.94
N ARG A 66 7.19 22.31 4.54
CA ARG A 66 7.93 23.32 3.78
C ARG A 66 7.30 23.64 2.43
N ILE A 67 6.85 22.61 1.71
CA ILE A 67 6.11 22.79 0.44
C ILE A 67 4.82 23.57 0.67
N ARG A 68 4.01 23.22 1.68
CA ARG A 68 2.77 23.96 2.01
C ARG A 68 3.02 25.40 2.46
N ALA A 69 4.17 25.67 3.07
CA ALA A 69 4.59 27.02 3.47
C ALA A 69 5.19 27.84 2.31
N GLY A 70 5.26 27.31 1.09
CA GLY A 70 5.87 27.97 -0.06
C GLY A 70 7.40 27.98 -0.08
N ASN A 71 8.05 27.36 0.91
CA ASN A 71 9.51 27.22 0.99
C ASN A 71 9.96 25.89 0.36
N VAL A 72 9.62 25.72 -0.93
CA VAL A 72 9.89 24.49 -1.69
C VAL A 72 11.40 24.35 -1.91
N PRO A 73 12.05 23.28 -1.39
CA PRO A 73 13.45 23.00 -1.71
C PRO A 73 13.65 22.83 -3.23
N GLU A 74 14.78 23.28 -3.77
CA GLU A 74 15.09 23.12 -5.20
C GLU A 74 15.10 21.65 -5.66
N ASN A 75 15.41 20.72 -4.75
CA ASN A 75 15.39 19.28 -5.00
C ASN A 75 14.05 18.60 -4.67
N ALA A 76 12.99 19.33 -4.31
CA ALA A 76 11.71 18.77 -3.90
C ALA A 76 11.07 17.89 -4.99
N VAL A 77 11.21 18.28 -6.26
CA VAL A 77 10.70 17.49 -7.40
C VAL A 77 11.43 16.16 -7.52
N ALA A 78 12.74 16.12 -7.28
CA ALA A 78 13.53 14.88 -7.31
C ALA A 78 13.15 13.94 -6.15
N LEU A 79 13.02 14.49 -4.94
CA LEU A 79 12.59 13.74 -3.76
C LEU A 79 11.16 13.18 -3.91
N LEU A 80 10.25 13.98 -4.44
CA LEU A 80 8.87 13.55 -4.68
C LEU A 80 8.80 12.48 -5.77
N LYS A 81 9.61 12.58 -6.83
CA LYS A 81 9.69 11.56 -7.88
C LYS A 81 10.18 10.22 -7.33
N GLU A 82 11.18 10.23 -6.46
CA GLU A 82 11.67 9.01 -5.79
C GLU A 82 10.60 8.38 -4.90
N GLN A 83 9.89 9.18 -4.11
CA GLN A 83 8.78 8.73 -3.27
C GLN A 83 7.61 8.19 -4.07
N VAL A 84 7.22 8.87 -5.15
CA VAL A 84 6.15 8.41 -6.06
C VAL A 84 6.56 7.11 -6.73
N ALA A 85 7.82 6.96 -7.18
CA ALA A 85 8.33 5.70 -7.72
C ALA A 85 8.34 4.57 -6.68
N ALA A 86 8.65 4.86 -5.42
CA ALA A 86 8.57 3.90 -4.32
C ALA A 86 7.11 3.45 -4.07
N LYS A 87 6.16 4.39 -4.04
CA LYS A 87 4.73 4.08 -3.89
C LYS A 87 4.16 3.33 -5.10
N LEU A 88 4.55 3.70 -6.32
CA LEU A 88 4.11 3.03 -7.55
C LEU A 88 4.62 1.59 -7.64
N ARG A 89 5.84 1.28 -7.14
CA ARG A 89 6.33 -0.10 -7.02
C ARG A 89 5.41 -0.99 -6.17
N VAL A 90 4.77 -0.42 -5.16
CA VAL A 90 3.89 -1.13 -4.22
C VAL A 90 2.47 -1.26 -4.76
N SER A 91 1.92 -0.14 -5.24
CA SER A 91 0.49 -0.06 -5.58
C SER A 91 0.21 -0.46 -7.04
N ASN A 92 1.13 -0.21 -7.99
CA ASN A 92 0.92 -0.52 -9.41
C ASN A 92 2.26 -0.62 -10.19
N PRO A 93 2.94 -1.78 -10.16
CA PRO A 93 4.27 -1.96 -10.77
C PRO A 93 4.30 -1.70 -12.28
N ARG A 94 3.17 -1.85 -12.99
CA ARG A 94 3.08 -1.58 -14.44
C ARG A 94 3.08 -0.09 -14.75
N HIS A 95 2.57 0.76 -13.86
CA HIS A 95 2.63 2.22 -14.01
C HIS A 95 4.01 2.79 -13.74
N LEU A 96 4.86 2.08 -12.99
CA LEU A 96 6.26 2.48 -12.78
C LEU A 96 7.06 2.53 -14.08
N ALA A 97 6.88 1.54 -14.96
CA ALA A 97 7.61 1.48 -16.24
C ALA A 97 7.33 2.72 -17.11
N LYS A 98 6.06 3.14 -17.18
CA LYS A 98 5.66 4.36 -17.89
C LYS A 98 6.19 5.63 -17.23
N TYR A 99 6.21 5.67 -15.89
CA TYR A 99 6.71 6.81 -15.12
C TYR A 99 8.24 7.01 -15.25
N VAL A 100 8.98 5.92 -15.46
CA VAL A 100 10.43 5.94 -15.70
C VAL A 100 10.77 6.36 -17.13
N ASP A 101 9.94 6.01 -18.12
CA ASP A 101 10.14 6.41 -19.52
C ASP A 101 9.84 7.92 -19.75
N GLU A 102 8.89 8.51 -19.04
CA GLU A 102 8.58 9.96 -19.11
C GLU A 102 9.62 10.86 -18.39
N LEU A 103 10.67 10.28 -17.80
CA LEU A 103 11.74 10.98 -17.08
C LEU A 103 13.01 11.21 -17.91
N HIS A 104 13.08 10.70 -19.14
CA HIS A 104 14.11 11.00 -20.14
C HIS A 104 13.59 12.00 -21.19
#